data_AF-A0A7D9JV85-F1
#
_entry.id   AF-A0A7D9JV85-F1
#
_cell.length_a   1.000
_cell.length_b   1.000
_cell.length_c   1.000
_cell.angle_alpha   90.00
_cell.angle_beta   90.00
_cell.angle_gamma   90.00
#
_symmetry.space_group_name_H-M   'P 1'
#
loop_
_entity.id
_entity.type
_entity.pdbx_description
1 polymer ?
#
loop_
_entity_poly.entity_id
_entity_poly.type
_entity_poly.pdbx_seq_one_letter_code
_entity_poly.pdbx_strand_id
1 'polypeptide(L)'
;MPKKDYYSSKIAGQRFNPKKAWKSINNLLGRQNKPTVVNELNVNEDNLTSPEEIAEGFNNHFSNIGPDLASKIDTSNYNFETYIKDTKSEFAAFQPVTVSYICCLLNGLSGNKATGIDKIS
;
A
#
# COMPACT_ATOMS: atom_id res chain seq x y z
N MET A 1 -24.30 -0.39 -36.38
CA MET A 1 -22.83 -0.39 -36.23
C MET A 1 -22.39 -1.70 -35.58
N PRO A 2 -21.36 -2.37 -36.10
CA PRO A 2 -20.74 -3.53 -35.46
C PRO A 2 -20.26 -3.21 -34.04
N LYS A 3 -20.40 -4.17 -33.11
CA LYS A 3 -20.08 -3.98 -31.69
C LYS A 3 -18.62 -3.55 -31.48
N LYS A 4 -17.69 -4.10 -32.28
CA LYS A 4 -16.27 -3.73 -32.29
C LYS A 4 -16.08 -2.22 -32.53
N ASP A 5 -16.66 -1.69 -33.59
CA ASP A 5 -16.47 -0.29 -34.01
C ASP A 5 -17.04 0.70 -32.99
N TYR A 6 -18.15 0.34 -32.35
CA TYR A 6 -18.73 1.12 -31.27
C TYR A 6 -17.78 1.22 -30.06
N TYR A 7 -17.20 0.11 -29.61
CA TYR A 7 -16.30 0.15 -28.45
C TYR A 7 -14.95 0.77 -28.78
N SER A 8 -14.42 0.56 -30.00
CA SER A 8 -13.20 1.22 -30.48
C SER A 8 -13.35 2.75 -30.52
N SER A 9 -14.45 3.26 -31.10
CA SER A 9 -14.71 4.71 -31.14
C SER A 9 -14.95 5.30 -29.75
N LYS A 10 -15.67 4.58 -28.89
CA LYS A 10 -15.94 4.99 -27.49
C LYS A 10 -14.67 5.10 -26.65
N ILE A 11 -13.72 4.17 -26.80
CA ILE A 11 -12.44 4.21 -26.08
C ILE A 11 -11.54 5.31 -26.66
N ALA A 12 -11.46 5.44 -27.99
CA ALA A 12 -10.68 6.49 -28.64
C ALA A 12 -11.12 7.91 -28.23
N GLY A 13 -12.43 8.13 -28.11
CA GLY A 13 -13.00 9.39 -27.60
C GLY A 13 -12.70 9.70 -26.13
N GLN A 14 -12.14 8.73 -25.37
CA GLN A 14 -11.79 8.87 -23.96
C GLN A 14 -10.27 9.02 -23.74
N ARG A 15 -9.49 9.29 -24.80
CA ARG A 15 -8.01 9.38 -24.76
C ARG A 15 -7.43 10.32 -23.69
N PHE A 16 -8.13 11.39 -23.32
CA PHE A 16 -7.71 12.34 -22.29
C PHE A 16 -8.27 12.03 -20.89
N ASN A 17 -9.00 10.92 -20.75
CA ASN A 17 -9.55 10.48 -19.47
C ASN A 17 -9.33 8.96 -19.32
N PRO A 18 -8.11 8.55 -18.93
CA PRO A 18 -7.74 7.14 -18.77
C PRO A 18 -8.69 6.38 -17.83
N LYS A 19 -9.16 7.03 -16.76
CA LYS A 19 -10.12 6.45 -15.81
C LYS A 19 -11.44 6.07 -16.48
N LYS A 20 -11.95 6.92 -17.38
CA LYS A 20 -13.18 6.66 -18.15
C LYS A 20 -12.97 5.55 -19.19
N ALA A 21 -11.82 5.54 -19.87
CA ALA A 21 -11.42 4.47 -20.79
C ALA A 21 -11.38 3.11 -20.09
N TRP A 22 -10.74 3.06 -18.92
CA TRP A 22 -10.64 1.85 -18.10
C TRP A 22 -12.00 1.36 -17.59
N LYS A 23 -12.88 2.29 -17.18
CA LYS A 23 -14.27 1.94 -16.84
C LYS A 23 -15.02 1.32 -18.02
N SER A 24 -14.86 1.87 -19.23
CA SER A 24 -15.48 1.31 -20.44
C SER A 24 -14.98 -0.10 -20.76
N ILE A 25 -13.68 -0.34 -20.59
CA ILE A 25 -13.06 -1.67 -20.78
C ILE A 25 -13.54 -2.66 -19.73
N ASN A 26 -13.54 -2.28 -18.45
CA ASN A 26 -14.03 -3.14 -17.37
C ASN A 26 -15.50 -3.52 -17.55
N ASN A 27 -16.34 -2.57 -17.96
CA ASN A 27 -17.74 -2.84 -18.29
C ASN A 27 -17.89 -3.82 -19.47
N LEU A 28 -17.08 -3.65 -20.53
CA LEU A 28 -17.09 -4.55 -21.69
C LEU A 28 -16.68 -5.98 -21.30
N LEU A 29 -15.68 -6.11 -20.43
CA LEU A 29 -15.15 -7.39 -19.97
C LEU A 29 -15.95 -8.01 -18.81
N GLY A 30 -17.02 -7.34 -18.34
CA GLY A 30 -17.76 -7.79 -17.16
C GLY A 30 -16.97 -7.73 -15.86
N ARG A 31 -15.82 -7.03 -15.83
CA ARG A 31 -14.97 -6.80 -14.65
C ARG A 31 -15.51 -5.67 -13.79
N GLN A 32 -16.80 -5.74 -13.46
CA GLN A 32 -17.37 -4.83 -12.49
C GLN A 32 -16.87 -5.25 -11.12
N ASN A 33 -16.17 -4.35 -10.42
CA ASN A 33 -15.86 -4.54 -9.01
C ASN A 33 -17.19 -4.56 -8.26
N LYS A 34 -17.75 -5.76 -8.06
CA LYS A 34 -18.75 -5.95 -7.04
C LYS A 34 -18.02 -5.74 -5.71
N PRO A 35 -18.59 -4.97 -4.76
CA PRO A 35 -18.05 -4.97 -3.42
C PRO A 35 -18.07 -6.42 -2.94
N THR A 36 -16.89 -7.00 -2.74
CA THR A 36 -16.77 -8.29 -2.09
C THR A 36 -17.09 -8.05 -0.63
N VAL A 37 -18.26 -8.52 -0.20
CA VAL A 37 -18.64 -8.52 1.22
C VAL A 37 -18.28 -9.89 1.76
N VAL A 38 -17.50 -9.91 2.83
CA VAL A 38 -17.23 -11.13 3.59
C VAL A 38 -18.44 -11.36 4.49
N ASN A 39 -19.20 -12.43 4.21
CA ASN A 39 -20.40 -12.78 4.96
C ASN A 39 -20.14 -13.84 6.04
N GLU A 40 -19.00 -14.52 5.95
CA GLU A 40 -18.58 -15.54 6.88
C GLU A 40 -17.06 -15.55 6.99
N LEU A 41 -16.55 -15.84 8.18
CA LEU A 41 -15.13 -15.99 8.46
C LEU A 41 -14.94 -17.22 9.35
N ASN A 42 -14.26 -18.24 8.84
CA ASN A 42 -13.88 -19.41 9.63
C ASN A 42 -12.57 -19.13 10.37
N VAL A 43 -12.62 -19.17 11.69
CA VAL A 43 -11.46 -19.05 12.57
C VAL A 43 -11.41 -20.31 13.45
N ASN A 44 -10.42 -21.16 13.24
CA ASN A 44 -10.33 -22.48 13.88
C ASN A 44 -11.58 -23.35 13.62
N GLU A 45 -12.36 -23.67 14.66
CA GLU A 45 -13.62 -24.42 14.58
C GLU A 45 -14.87 -23.51 14.59
N ASP A 46 -14.68 -22.20 14.74
CA ASP A 46 -15.77 -21.22 14.80
C ASP A 46 -16.05 -20.60 13.43
N ASN A 47 -17.34 -20.46 13.10
CA ASN A 47 -17.81 -19.74 11.92
C ASN A 47 -18.46 -18.42 12.34
N LEU A 48 -17.74 -17.32 12.11
CA LEU A 48 -18.18 -15.96 12.44
C LEU A 48 -19.01 -15.40 11.29
N THR A 49 -20.23 -14.93 11.58
CA THR A 49 -21.19 -14.50 10.55
C THR A 49 -21.70 -13.08 10.75
N SER A 50 -21.59 -12.52 11.96
CA SER A 50 -21.94 -11.12 12.18
C SER A 50 -20.80 -10.19 11.74
N PRO A 51 -21.11 -8.98 11.22
CA PRO A 51 -20.10 -8.01 10.82
C PRO A 51 -19.13 -7.63 11.96
N GLU A 52 -19.63 -7.54 13.19
CA GLU A 52 -18.85 -7.22 14.38
C GLU A 52 -17.86 -8.34 14.73
N GLU A 53 -18.33 -9.59 14.73
CA GLU A 53 -17.46 -10.76 14.96
C GLU A 53 -16.42 -10.92 13.85
N ILE A 54 -16.80 -10.71 12.59
CA ILE A 54 -15.87 -10.77 11.45
C ILE A 54 -14.79 -9.69 11.59
N ALA A 55 -15.17 -8.45 11.94
CA ALA A 55 -14.23 -7.37 12.17
C ALA A 55 -13.28 -7.69 13.33
N GLU A 56 -13.81 -8.22 14.42
CA GLU A 56 -13.03 -8.64 15.58
C GLU A 56 -12.08 -9.81 15.25
N GLY A 57 -12.53 -10.79 14.47
CA GLY A 57 -11.70 -11.89 13.97
C GLY A 57 -10.53 -11.39 13.11
N PHE A 58 -10.76 -10.41 12.24
CA PHE A 58 -9.68 -9.76 11.49
C PHE A 58 -8.73 -8.98 12.39
N ASN A 59 -9.24 -8.19 13.34
CA ASN A 59 -8.42 -7.42 14.27
C ASN A 59 -7.51 -8.35 15.08
N ASN A 60 -8.07 -9.43 15.61
CA ASN A 60 -7.33 -10.43 16.36
C ASN A 60 -6.27 -11.12 15.51
N HIS A 61 -6.58 -11.49 14.27
CA HIS A 61 -5.60 -12.10 13.39
C HIS A 61 -4.44 -11.14 13.08
N PHE A 62 -4.72 -9.95 12.56
CA PHE A 62 -3.67 -9.05 12.07
C PHE A 62 -2.88 -8.37 13.19
N SER A 63 -3.46 -8.20 14.38
CA SER A 63 -2.73 -7.64 15.53
C SER A 63 -1.80 -8.67 16.17
N ASN A 64 -2.16 -9.97 16.14
CA ASN A 64 -1.42 -11.01 16.85
C ASN A 64 -0.50 -11.84 15.94
N ILE A 65 -0.70 -11.87 14.61
CA ILE A 65 0.14 -12.69 13.71
C ILE A 65 1.64 -12.38 13.82
N GLY A 66 2.01 -11.12 14.06
CA GLY A 66 3.41 -10.73 14.27
C GLY A 66 4.01 -11.38 15.53
N PRO A 67 3.49 -11.06 16.74
CA PRO A 67 3.91 -11.69 17.99
C PRO A 67 3.83 -13.23 17.96
N ASP A 68 2.77 -13.80 17.41
CA ASP A 68 2.55 -15.26 17.34
C ASP A 68 3.59 -15.95 16.48
N LEU A 69 4.00 -15.35 15.37
CA LEU A 69 5.08 -15.88 14.54
C LEU A 69 6.44 -15.68 15.21
N ALA A 70 6.67 -14.51 15.82
CA ALA A 70 7.92 -14.21 16.51
C ALA A 70 8.19 -15.17 17.68
N SER A 71 7.16 -15.54 18.44
CA SER A 71 7.28 -16.48 19.55
C SER A 71 7.65 -17.91 19.13
N LYS A 72 7.41 -18.27 17.86
CA LYS A 72 7.75 -19.58 17.28
C LYS A 72 9.14 -19.60 16.64
N ILE A 73 9.81 -18.46 16.54
CA ILE A 73 11.20 -18.39 16.08
C ILE A 73 12.07 -18.77 17.27
N ASP A 74 12.89 -19.82 17.11
CA ASP A 74 13.83 -20.23 18.13
C ASP A 74 14.74 -19.05 18.53
N THR A 75 14.85 -18.81 19.83
CA THR A 75 15.77 -17.80 20.34
C THR A 75 17.20 -18.25 20.08
N SER A 76 17.92 -17.56 19.20
CA SER A 76 19.34 -17.82 19.01
C SER A 76 20.14 -17.28 20.20
N ASN A 77 20.99 -18.12 20.79
CA ASN A 77 22.00 -17.65 21.76
C ASN A 77 23.14 -16.86 21.11
N TYR A 78 23.09 -16.67 19.79
CA TYR A 78 24.09 -15.91 19.04
C TYR A 78 23.70 -14.43 19.04
N ASN A 79 24.64 -13.57 19.45
CA ASN A 79 24.53 -12.14 19.22
C ASN A 79 24.52 -11.88 17.70
N PHE A 80 23.58 -11.06 17.22
CA PHE A 80 23.46 -10.70 15.80
C PHE A 80 24.77 -10.10 15.24
N GLU A 81 25.56 -9.46 16.09
CA GLU A 81 26.89 -8.92 15.76
C GLU A 81 27.86 -9.99 15.26
N THR A 82 27.69 -11.26 15.65
CA THR A 82 28.55 -12.36 15.15
C THR A 82 28.36 -12.64 13.66
N TYR A 83 27.22 -12.23 13.07
CA TYR A 83 26.95 -12.31 11.64
C TYR A 83 27.39 -11.03 10.89
N ILE A 84 27.63 -9.93 11.61
CA ILE A 84 28.12 -8.68 11.03
C ILE A 84 29.64 -8.79 10.89
N LYS A 85 30.12 -8.77 9.65
CA LYS A 85 31.56 -8.62 9.41
C LYS A 85 31.92 -7.16 9.62
N ASP A 86 32.93 -6.91 10.44
CA ASP A 86 33.55 -5.59 10.52
C ASP A 86 33.94 -5.14 9.12
N THR A 87 33.33 -4.04 8.69
CA THR A 87 33.65 -3.36 7.46
C THR A 87 34.29 -2.04 7.81
N LYS A 88 35.39 -1.71 7.13
CA LYS A 88 36.00 -0.36 7.17
C LYS A 88 35.15 0.65 6.38
N SER A 89 33.84 0.48 6.36
CA SER A 89 32.93 1.45 5.78
C SER A 89 32.78 2.58 6.80
N GLU A 90 33.77 3.45 6.81
CA GLU A 90 33.52 4.83 7.22
C GLU A 90 32.40 5.33 6.29
N PHE A 91 31.33 5.90 6.84
CA PHE A 91 30.42 6.73 6.06
C PHE A 91 31.22 7.93 5.58
N ALA A 92 32.05 7.72 4.57
CA ALA A 92 33.07 8.63 4.14
C ALA A 92 32.35 9.79 3.45
N ALA A 93 32.26 10.89 4.21
CA ALA A 93 31.82 12.20 3.81
C ALA A 93 30.35 12.31 3.36
N PHE A 94 29.46 12.47 4.33
CA PHE A 94 28.26 13.27 4.09
C PHE A 94 28.69 14.62 3.50
N GLN A 95 28.23 14.93 2.30
CA GLN A 95 28.52 16.21 1.67
C GLN A 95 27.78 17.31 2.42
N PRO A 96 28.44 18.41 2.82
CA PRO A 96 27.76 19.56 3.37
C PRO A 96 26.72 20.08 2.38
N VAL A 97 25.50 20.32 2.86
CA VAL A 97 24.45 20.93 2.04
C VAL A 97 24.68 22.43 1.94
N THR A 98 24.42 23.03 0.78
CA THR A 98 24.49 24.48 0.62
C THR A 98 23.14 25.12 0.97
N VAL A 99 23.18 26.36 1.46
CA VAL A 99 21.97 27.16 1.70
C VAL A 99 21.12 27.27 0.43
N SER A 100 21.76 27.47 -0.74
CA SER A 100 21.07 27.57 -2.02
C SER A 100 20.30 26.29 -2.38
N TYR A 101 20.89 25.12 -2.11
CA TYR A 101 20.24 23.83 -2.33
C TYR A 101 18.98 23.67 -1.47
N ILE A 102 19.08 24.03 -0.18
CA ILE A 102 17.93 24.01 0.73
C ILE A 102 16.84 24.99 0.29
N CYS A 103 17.19 26.21 -0.12
CA CYS A 103 16.23 27.18 -0.64
C CYS A 103 15.51 26.66 -1.90
N CYS A 104 16.23 26.03 -2.83
CA CYS A 104 15.63 25.41 -4.02
C CYS A 104 14.63 24.31 -3.65
N LEU A 105 14.96 23.44 -2.69
CA LEU A 105 14.05 22.40 -2.22
C LEU A 105 12.78 22.99 -1.60
N LEU A 106 12.92 24.00 -0.73
CA LEU A 106 11.78 24.68 -0.11
C LEU A 106 10.87 25.35 -1.14
N ASN A 107 11.44 26.01 -2.14
CA ASN A 107 10.67 26.62 -3.23
C ASN A 107 9.95 25.58 -4.12
N GLY A 108 10.43 24.34 -4.13
CA GLY A 108 9.80 23.23 -4.83
C GLY A 108 8.64 22.57 -4.08
N LEU A 109 8.43 22.91 -2.80
CA LEU A 109 7.30 22.40 -2.02
C LEU A 109 5.99 22.98 -2.54
N SER A 110 5.07 22.13 -2.95
CA SER A 110 3.75 22.57 -3.40
C SER A 110 2.87 22.94 -2.20
N GLY A 111 2.45 24.21 -2.11
CA GLY A 111 1.57 24.72 -1.05
C GLY A 111 0.15 24.13 -1.00
N ASN A 112 -0.19 23.24 -1.96
CA ASN A 112 -1.49 22.57 -2.02
C ASN A 112 -1.45 21.13 -1.46
N LYS A 113 -0.45 20.79 -0.64
CA LYS A 113 -0.35 19.48 0.00
C LYS A 113 -1.00 19.51 1.37
N ALA A 114 -1.56 18.37 1.76
CA ALA A 114 -2.12 18.19 3.08
C ALA A 114 -0.99 18.25 4.13
N THR A 115 -1.29 18.90 5.26
CA THR A 115 -0.41 18.99 6.42
C THR A 115 -0.11 17.61 6.99
N GLY A 116 1.15 17.39 7.37
CA GLY A 116 1.59 16.15 8.03
C GLY A 116 0.99 15.96 9.42
N ILE A 117 1.29 14.81 10.03
CA ILE A 117 0.83 14.47 11.40
C ILE A 117 1.39 15.41 12.48
N ASP A 118 2.51 16.08 12.17
CA ASP A 118 3.18 17.09 12.97
C ASP A 118 2.50 18.47 12.90
N LYS A 119 1.48 18.63 12.05
CA LYS A 119 0.68 19.85 11.89
C LYS A 119 1.47 21.09 11.43
N ILE A 120 2.61 20.90 10.76
CA ILE A 120 3.40 22.00 10.20
C ILE A 120 2.98 22.24 8.75
N SER A 121 2.51 23.46 8.45
CA SER A 121 2.09 23.92 7.11
C SER A 121 2.64 25.29 6.80
#